data_AF-A0A7J2JSB7-F1
#
_entry.id   AF-A0A7J2JSB7-F1
#
_cell.length_a   1.000
_cell.length_b   1.000
_cell.length_c   1.000
_cell.angle_alpha   90.00
_cell.angle_beta   90.00
_cell.angle_gamma   90.00
#
_symmetry.space_group_name_H-M   'P 1'
#
loop_
_entity.id
_entity.type
_entity.pdbx_description
1 polymer ?
#
loop_
_entity_poly.entity_id
_entity_poly.type
_entity_poly.pdbx_seq_one_letter_code
_entity_poly.pdbx_strand_id
1 'polypeptide(L)' 'MSARLRMAGIELRFVLRELEELLPLRVEKVYQMADSLFSFKLGGGARRSELIAWLGGALYLSGYDWVKPKTPSSL' A
#
# COMPACT_ATOMS: atom_id res chain seq x y z
N MET A 1 17.07 21.59 -1.73
CA MET A 1 15.82 21.50 -0.93
C MET A 1 14.99 20.36 -1.50
N SER A 2 15.00 19.18 -0.87
CA SER A 2 14.12 18.08 -1.26
C SER A 2 12.71 18.38 -0.73
N ALA A 3 11.75 18.56 -1.62
CA ALA A 3 10.35 18.68 -1.25
C ALA A 3 9.96 17.35 -0.56
N ARG A 4 9.80 17.39 0.77
CA ARG A 4 9.15 16.29 1.50
C ARG A 4 7.75 16.15 0.91
N LEU A 5 7.53 15.13 0.07
CA LEU A 5 6.22 14.74 -0.43
C LEU A 5 5.37 14.32 0.77
N ARG A 6 4.69 15.27 1.41
CA ARG A 6 3.80 14.97 2.54
C ARG A 6 2.41 14.75 1.98
N MET A 7 1.85 13.59 2.26
CA MET A 7 0.43 13.33 2.01
C MET A 7 -0.42 14.27 2.84
N ALA A 8 -1.34 14.96 2.19
CA ALA A 8 -2.35 15.80 2.83
C ALA A 8 -3.45 14.92 3.43
N GLY A 9 -4.09 15.39 4.52
CA GLY A 9 -5.17 14.65 5.17
C GLY A 9 -6.35 14.33 4.26
N ILE A 10 -6.61 15.17 3.25
CA ILE A 10 -7.68 14.93 2.26
C ILE A 10 -7.36 13.75 1.35
N GLU A 11 -6.10 13.58 0.95
CA GLU A 11 -5.66 12.44 0.14
C GLU A 11 -5.80 11.14 0.93
N LEU A 12 -5.37 11.17 2.20
CA LEU A 12 -5.55 10.03 3.11
C LEU A 12 -7.04 9.65 3.25
N ARG A 13 -7.95 10.63 3.36
CA ARG A 13 -9.38 10.36 3.49
C ARG A 13 -9.95 9.61 2.28
N PHE A 14 -9.51 9.93 1.07
CA PHE A 14 -9.93 9.20 -0.13
C PHE A 14 -9.46 7.75 -0.10
N VAL A 15 -8.20 7.53 0.28
CA VAL A 15 -7.63 6.18 0.39
C VAL A 15 -8.37 5.34 1.42
N LEU A 16 -8.69 5.93 2.58
CA LEU A 16 -9.48 5.25 3.62
C LEU A 16 -10.87 4.86 3.11
N ARG A 17 -11.55 5.73 2.35
CA ARG A 17 -12.86 5.42 1.77
C ARG A 17 -12.79 4.23 0.81
N GLU A 18 -11.75 4.15 -0.02
CA GLU A 18 -11.57 3.00 -0.92
C GLU A 18 -11.27 1.70 -0.14
N LEU A 19 -10.55 1.78 0.98
CA LEU A 19 -10.30 0.64 1.85
C LEU A 19 -11.57 0.15 2.56
N GLU A 20 -12.47 1.05 2.96
CA GLU A 20 -13.77 0.71 3.56
C GLU A 20 -14.64 -0.12 2.60
N GLU A 21 -14.61 0.17 1.30
CA GLU A 21 -15.33 -0.60 0.26
C GLU A 21 -14.84 -2.06 0.14
N LEU A 22 -13.63 -2.35 0.61
CA LEU A 22 -13.01 -3.67 0.55
C LEU A 22 -13.22 -4.48 1.84
N LEU A 23 -13.98 -3.97 2.82
CA LEU A 23 -14.24 -4.71 4.06
C LEU A 23 -15.21 -5.88 3.83
N PRO A 24 -15.00 -7.05 4.47
CA PRO A 24 -13.93 -7.35 5.41
C PRO A 24 -12.59 -7.60 4.71
N LEU A 25 -11.57 -6.84 5.12
CA LEU A 25 -10.24 -6.87 4.53
C LEU A 25 -9.27 -7.65 5.41
N ARG A 26 -8.50 -8.54 4.80
CA ARG A 26 -7.44 -9.33 5.43
C ARG A 26 -6.13 -9.10 4.68
N VAL A 27 -5.07 -8.75 5.41
CA VAL A 27 -3.73 -8.73 4.83
C VAL A 27 -3.23 -10.17 4.70
N GLU A 28 -2.97 -10.61 3.47
CA GLU A 28 -2.45 -11.96 3.20
C GLU A 28 -0.93 -12.01 3.27
N LYS A 29 -0.28 -11.00 2.69
CA LYS A 29 1.18 -10.91 2.57
C LYS A 29 1.64 -9.46 2.62
N VAL A 30 2.87 -9.26 3.07
CA VAL A 30 3.54 -7.96 3.09
C VAL A 30 4.90 -8.11 2.43
N TYR A 31 5.24 -7.18 1.55
CA TYR A 31 6.50 -7.12 0.84
C TYR A 31 7.11 -5.74 1.04
N GLN A 32 8.36 -5.68 1.51
CA GLN A 32 9.16 -4.46 1.45
C GLN A 32 9.82 -4.38 0.08
N MET A 33 9.36 -3.47 -0.76
CA MET A 33 9.79 -3.30 -2.15
C MET A 33 11.06 -2.42 -2.24
N ALA A 34 11.24 -1.50 -1.29
CA ALA A 34 12.42 -0.69 -1.05
C ALA A 34 12.39 -0.19 0.41
N ASP A 35 13.44 0.47 0.89
CA ASP A 35 13.58 0.92 2.29
C ASP A 35 12.31 1.58 2.86
N SER A 36 11.68 2.47 2.08
CA SER A 36 10.46 3.18 2.47
C SER A 36 9.20 2.72 1.74
N LEU A 37 9.24 1.70 0.88
CA LEU A 37 8.12 1.31 0.01
C LEU A 37 7.66 -0.11 0.32
N PHE A 38 6.37 -0.26 0.62
CA PHE A 38 5.74 -1.51 1.01
C PHE A 38 4.55 -1.82 0.13
N SER A 39 4.35 -3.10 -0.18
CA SER A 39 3.19 -3.63 -0.89
C SER A 39 2.51 -4.65 0.00
N PHE A 40 1.23 -4.42 0.29
CA PHE A 40 0.39 -5.30 1.10
C PHE A 40 -0.59 -5.97 0.15
N LYS A 41 -0.54 -7.30 0.10
CA LYS A 41 -1.53 -8.08 -0.64
C LYS A 41 -2.78 -8.23 0.21
N LEU A 42 -3.90 -7.74 -0.31
CA LEU A 42 -5.19 -7.74 0.38
C LEU A 42 -6.05 -8.88 -0.16
N GLY A 43 -6.63 -9.64 0.77
CA GLY A 43 -7.64 -10.67 0.52
C GLY A 43 -8.88 -10.40 1.37
N GLY A 44 -9.97 -11.13 1.10
CA GLY A 44 -11.28 -10.82 1.68
C GLY A 44 -12.01 -9.77 0.84
N GLY A 45 -13.09 -10.20 0.17
CA GLY A 45 -13.80 -9.42 -0.84
C GLY A 45 -13.67 -10.00 -2.26
N ALA A 46 -14.49 -9.50 -3.19
CA ALA A 46 -14.56 -9.99 -4.57
C ALA A 46 -13.38 -9.52 -5.46
N ARG A 47 -12.57 -8.56 -4.99
CA ARG A 47 -11.50 -7.94 -5.77
C ARG A 47 -10.16 -8.15 -5.08
N ARG A 48 -9.21 -8.77 -5.79
CA ARG A 48 -7.80 -8.79 -5.37
C ARG A 48 -7.24 -7.39 -5.57
N SER A 49 -6.68 -6.82 -4.51
CA SER A 49 -6.13 -5.47 -4.51
C SER A 49 -4.80 -5.47 -3.76
N GLU A 50 -3.88 -4.61 -4.17
CA GLU A 50 -2.68 -4.34 -3.38
C GLU A 50 -2.77 -2.94 -2.78
N LEU A 51 -2.42 -2.80 -1.51
CA LEU A 51 -2.19 -1.50 -0.90
C LEU A 51 -0.70 -1.18 -0.98
N ILE A 52 -0.36 -0.07 -1.59
CA ILE A 52 1.02 0.42 -1.67
C ILE A 52 1.18 1.53 -0.64
N ALA A 53 2.17 1.38 0.24
CA ALA A 53 2.53 2.38 1.23
C ALA A 53 3.96 2.86 1.00
N TRP A 54 4.13 4.13 0.69
CA TRP A 54 5.41 4.81 0.65
C TRP A 54 5.54 5.69 1.90
N LEU A 55 6.36 5.24 2.85
CA LEU A 55 6.62 5.93 4.11
C LEU A 55 7.18 7.33 3.82
N GLY A 56 6.35 8.35 4.05
CA GLY A 56 6.68 9.74 3.81
C GLY A 56 6.39 10.25 2.40
N GLY A 57 5.49 9.61 1.65
CA GLY A 57 5.11 10.01 0.30
C GLY A 57 3.65 9.74 -0.07
N ALA A 58 3.17 8.51 0.10
CA ALA A 58 1.89 8.09 -0.46
C ALA A 58 1.33 6.80 0.18
N LEU A 59 0.02 6.59 0.03
CA LEU A 59 -0.73 5.39 0.36
C LEU A 59 -1.82 5.29 -0.71
N TYR A 60 -1.94 4.18 -1.42
CA TYR A 60 -2.95 4.04 -2.47
C TYR A 60 -3.19 2.57 -2.81
N LEU A 61 -4.35 2.28 -3.39
CA LEU A 61 -4.67 0.97 -3.93
C LEU A 61 -4.16 0.83 -5.35
N SER A 62 -3.55 -0.31 -5.63
CA SER A 62 -3.01 -0.70 -6.92
C SER A 62 -3.75 -1.94 -7.46
N GLY A 63 -4.19 -1.85 -8.71
CA GLY A 63 -4.64 -3.01 -9.50
C GLY A 63 -3.51 -3.75 -10.20
N TYR A 64 -2.28 -3.24 -10.14
CA TYR A 64 -1.10 -3.88 -10.73
C TYR A 64 -0.47 -4.90 -9.79
N ASP A 65 0.01 -6.01 -10.37
CA ASP A 65 0.86 -6.98 -9.67
C ASP A 65 2.33 -6.55 -9.82
N TRP A 66 2.91 -6.07 -8.72
CA TRP A 66 4.29 -5.59 -8.73
C TRP A 66 5.27 -6.75 -8.58
N VAL A 67 6.41 -6.69 -9.27
CA VAL A 67 7.49 -7.67 -9.12
C VAL A 67 8.02 -7.65 -7.68
N LYS A 68 7.75 -8.70 -6.91
CA LYS A 68 8.13 -8.78 -5.51
C LYS A 68 9.58 -9.22 -5.33
N PRO A 69 10.30 -8.70 -4.32
CA PRO A 69 11.59 -9.23 -3.95
C PRO A 69 11.47 -10.69 -3.51
N LYS A 70 12.46 -11.50 -3.91
CA LYS A 70 12.49 -12.93 -3.60
C LYS A 70 12.88 -13.21 -2.15
N THR A 71 13.70 -12.35 -1.59
CA THR A 71 14.20 -12.44 -0.22
C THR A 71 13.70 -11.24 0.57
N PRO A 72 13.15 -11.43 1.78
CA PRO A 72 12.84 -10.33 2.68
C PRO A 72 14.07 -9.48 2.96
N SER A 73 13.86 -8.19 3.17
CA SER A 73 14.90 -7.32 3.71
C SER A 73 15.28 -7.75 5.12
N SER A 74 16.52 -7.49 5.51
CA SER A 74 17.01 -7.65 6.88
C SER A 74 16.87 -6.38 7.71
N LEU A 75 16.38 -5.29 7.12
CA LEU A 75 16.08 -4.02 7.82
C LEU A 75 15.01 -4.22 8.90
#